data_AF-I8U0C2-F1
#
_entry.id   AF-I8U0C2-F1
#
_cell.length_a   1.000
_cell.length_b   1.000
_cell.length_c   1.000
_cell.angle_alpha   90.00
_cell.angle_beta   90.00
_cell.angle_gamma   90.00
#
_symmetry.space_group_name_H-M   'P 1'
#
loop_
_entity.id
_entity.type
_entity.pdbx_description
1 polymer ?
#
loop_
_entity_poly.entity_id
_entity_poly.type
_entity_poly.pdbx_seq_one_letter_code
_entity_poly.pdbx_strand_id
1 'polypeptide(L)'
;MALVAQSATFIHQYISSFLHSKPRKSPEALKLGILSSAQINAAAVIHPAETHPDVILYAIASRDASTAAQAAKQYNITKSYGSYQELLDDPAVDIVYVSTPNGQHYEWTSKALQAGKHVLCEKPFTSNADEAKGLVSLAKEKGLTLEEASPASTAGSCGQRP
;
A
#
# COMPACT_ATOMS: atom_id res chain seq x y z
N MET A 1 -15.07 -15.53 19.91
CA MET A 1 -15.94 -15.07 18.80
C MET A 1 -15.21 -14.21 17.77
N ALA A 2 -14.29 -13.29 18.16
CA ALA A 2 -13.51 -12.50 17.19
C ALA A 2 -12.53 -13.31 16.31
N LEU A 3 -11.91 -14.37 16.84
CA LEU A 3 -10.91 -15.18 16.11
C LEU A 3 -11.50 -15.99 14.94
N VAL A 4 -12.74 -16.47 15.10
CA VAL A 4 -13.46 -17.25 14.08
C VAL A 4 -13.95 -16.34 12.94
N ALA A 5 -14.38 -15.11 13.27
CA ALA A 5 -14.75 -14.11 12.26
C ALA A 5 -13.53 -13.65 11.44
N GLN A 6 -12.39 -13.40 12.09
CA GLN A 6 -11.15 -13.03 11.37
C GLN A 6 -10.71 -14.13 10.41
N SER A 7 -10.71 -15.39 10.83
CA SER A 7 -10.31 -16.52 9.97
C SER A 7 -11.28 -16.76 8.81
N ALA A 8 -12.59 -16.59 9.01
CA ALA A 8 -13.58 -16.66 7.93
C ALA A 8 -13.40 -15.53 6.91
N THR A 9 -13.14 -14.29 7.36
CA THR A 9 -12.87 -13.16 6.46
C THR A 9 -11.56 -13.34 5.70
N PHE A 10 -10.50 -13.83 6.35
CA PHE A 10 -9.24 -14.16 5.67
C PHE A 10 -9.44 -15.24 4.60
N ILE A 11 -10.16 -16.32 4.91
CA ILE A 11 -10.46 -17.38 3.94
C ILE A 11 -11.33 -16.86 2.80
N HIS A 12 -12.36 -16.06 3.10
CA HIS A 12 -13.20 -15.45 2.07
C HIS A 12 -12.37 -14.53 1.17
N GLN A 13 -11.60 -13.59 1.72
CA GLN A 13 -10.72 -12.71 0.96
C GLN A 13 -9.69 -13.49 0.12
N TYR A 14 -9.14 -14.57 0.67
CA TYR A 14 -8.16 -15.43 0.00
C TYR A 14 -8.75 -16.31 -1.11
N ILE A 15 -9.96 -16.86 -0.94
CA ILE A 15 -10.64 -17.64 -1.98
C ILE A 15 -11.16 -16.71 -3.06
N SER A 16 -11.77 -15.59 -2.66
CA SER A 16 -12.26 -14.57 -3.56
C SER A 16 -11.10 -14.11 -4.44
N SER A 17 -9.94 -13.73 -3.88
CA SER A 17 -8.77 -13.28 -4.66
C SER A 17 -8.33 -14.24 -5.76
N PHE A 18 -8.58 -15.55 -5.60
CA PHE A 18 -8.24 -16.57 -6.59
C PHE A 18 -9.31 -16.75 -7.68
N LEU A 19 -10.57 -16.41 -7.42
CA LEU A 19 -11.73 -16.60 -8.30
C LEU A 19 -12.32 -15.26 -8.77
N HIS A 20 -11.46 -14.32 -9.17
CA HIS A 20 -11.89 -13.04 -9.71
C HIS A 20 -11.46 -12.84 -11.16
N SER A 21 -12.31 -12.15 -11.93
CA SER A 21 -11.91 -11.55 -13.19
C SER A 21 -10.87 -10.47 -12.92
N LYS A 22 -9.73 -10.49 -13.62
CA LYS A 22 -8.78 -9.38 -13.63
C LYS A 22 -9.24 -8.35 -14.67
N PRO A 23 -9.86 -7.22 -14.27
CA PRO A 23 -10.31 -6.23 -15.24
C PRO A 23 -9.12 -5.62 -15.97
N ARG A 24 -9.37 -5.12 -17.20
CA ARG A 24 -8.38 -4.28 -17.88
C ARG A 24 -8.15 -3.01 -17.05
N LYS A 25 -6.88 -2.63 -16.88
CA LYS A 25 -6.49 -1.41 -16.16
C LYS A 25 -6.91 -0.16 -16.93
N SER A 26 -7.42 0.83 -16.21
CA SER A 26 -7.76 2.16 -16.73
C SER A 26 -6.48 2.90 -17.16
N PRO A 27 -6.51 3.73 -18.21
CA PRO A 27 -5.39 4.60 -18.56
C PRO A 27 -4.99 5.57 -17.43
N GLU A 28 -5.96 5.99 -16.61
CA GLU A 28 -5.78 6.92 -15.47
C GLU A 28 -5.52 6.17 -14.15
N ALA A 29 -5.23 4.87 -14.20
CA ALA A 29 -5.03 4.07 -13.00
C ALA A 29 -3.77 4.52 -12.24
N LEU A 30 -3.90 4.65 -10.92
CA LEU A 30 -2.81 5.02 -10.03
C LEU A 30 -1.74 3.92 -10.00
N LYS A 31 -0.49 4.30 -10.16
CA LYS A 31 0.67 3.42 -10.05
C LYS A 31 1.08 3.31 -8.59
N LEU A 32 0.79 2.14 -8.03
CA LEU A 32 1.10 1.79 -6.65
C LEU A 32 2.54 1.28 -6.52
N GLY A 33 3.27 1.90 -5.61
CA GLY A 33 4.55 1.42 -5.09
C GLY A 33 4.38 0.75 -3.73
N ILE A 34 5.11 -0.33 -3.47
CA ILE A 34 5.08 -1.04 -2.19
C ILE A 34 6.45 -0.91 -1.50
N LEU A 35 6.47 -0.35 -0.29
CA LEU A 35 7.68 -0.30 0.55
C LEU A 35 7.73 -1.54 1.44
N SER A 36 8.75 -2.37 1.20
CA SER A 36 9.03 -3.69 1.80
C SER A 36 8.45 -4.88 1.02
N SER A 37 8.95 -6.07 1.34
CA SER A 37 8.42 -7.36 0.87
C SER A 37 7.72 -8.13 2.00
N ALA A 38 7.02 -7.42 2.88
CA ALA A 38 6.29 -8.03 3.99
C ALA A 38 5.20 -9.00 3.49
N GLN A 39 4.97 -10.08 4.24
CA GLN A 39 4.00 -11.13 3.86
C GLN A 39 2.56 -10.61 3.77
N ILE A 40 2.23 -9.56 4.53
CA ILE A 40 0.90 -8.94 4.51
C ILE A 40 0.57 -8.30 3.16
N ASN A 41 1.58 -7.92 2.37
CA ASN A 41 1.39 -7.22 1.10
C ASN A 41 0.49 -7.99 0.14
N ALA A 42 0.60 -9.33 0.12
CA ALA A 42 -0.21 -10.21 -0.70
C ALA A 42 -1.71 -9.97 -0.47
N ALA A 43 -2.15 -10.08 0.78
CA ALA A 43 -3.55 -9.95 1.17
C ALA A 43 -4.02 -8.50 1.21
N ALA A 44 -3.16 -7.56 1.61
CA ALA A 44 -3.56 -6.17 1.85
C ALA A 44 -3.69 -5.34 0.58
N VAL A 45 -2.75 -5.48 -0.37
CA VAL A 45 -2.71 -4.59 -1.54
C VAL A 45 -2.48 -5.31 -2.86
N ILE A 46 -1.69 -6.39 -2.90
CA ILE A 46 -1.34 -7.05 -4.17
C ILE A 46 -2.57 -7.71 -4.77
N HIS A 47 -3.18 -8.68 -4.07
CA HIS A 47 -4.35 -9.37 -4.60
C HIS A 47 -5.56 -8.45 -4.80
N PRO A 48 -5.88 -7.52 -3.87
CA PRO A 48 -6.94 -6.54 -4.11
C PRO A 48 -6.66 -5.64 -5.32
N ALA A 49 -5.42 -5.18 -5.52
CA ALA A 49 -5.11 -4.35 -6.68
C ALA A 49 -5.33 -5.11 -8.00
N GLU A 50 -5.14 -6.42 -8.06
CA GLU A 50 -5.42 -7.22 -9.27
C GLU A 50 -6.90 -7.18 -9.66
N THR A 51 -7.82 -6.94 -8.72
CA THR A 51 -9.27 -6.95 -8.95
C THR A 51 -9.86 -5.58 -9.26
N HIS A 52 -9.07 -4.51 -9.16
CA HIS A 52 -9.52 -3.13 -9.38
C HIS A 52 -8.92 -2.53 -10.67
N PRO A 53 -9.73 -1.88 -11.53
CA PRO A 53 -9.23 -1.29 -12.78
C PRO A 53 -8.35 -0.03 -12.55
N ASP A 54 -8.52 0.65 -11.42
CA ASP A 54 -7.94 1.98 -11.16
C ASP A 54 -6.60 1.97 -10.43
N VAL A 55 -6.02 0.78 -10.21
CA VAL A 55 -4.71 0.63 -9.55
C VAL A 55 -3.82 -0.32 -10.33
N ILE A 56 -2.58 0.07 -10.56
CA ILE A 56 -1.54 -0.74 -11.20
C ILE A 56 -0.45 -1.05 -10.18
N LEU A 57 -0.14 -2.33 -10.00
CA LEU A 57 1.04 -2.76 -9.24
C LEU A 57 2.30 -2.42 -10.02
N TYR A 58 2.91 -1.29 -9.71
CA TYR A 58 3.97 -0.72 -10.53
C TYR A 58 5.37 -1.02 -9.98
N ALA A 59 5.59 -0.79 -8.69
CA ALA A 59 6.90 -0.93 -8.09
C ALA A 59 6.86 -1.62 -6.72
N ILE A 60 7.92 -2.35 -6.38
CA ILE A 60 8.17 -2.86 -5.02
C ILE A 60 9.62 -2.58 -4.62
N ALA A 61 9.83 -2.23 -3.37
CA ALA A 61 11.16 -1.96 -2.84
C ALA A 61 11.46 -2.83 -1.62
N SER A 62 12.72 -3.21 -1.47
CA SER A 62 13.26 -3.83 -0.24
C SER A 62 14.63 -3.21 0.04
N ARG A 63 15.13 -3.36 1.26
CA ARG A 63 16.52 -2.99 1.61
C ARG A 63 17.55 -3.95 1.01
N ASP A 64 17.09 -5.07 0.47
CA ASP A 64 17.87 -6.06 -0.26
C ASP A 64 17.31 -6.18 -1.68
N ALA A 65 18.14 -5.86 -2.68
CA ALA A 65 17.72 -5.83 -4.08
C ALA A 65 17.26 -7.20 -4.60
N SER A 66 17.88 -8.29 -4.13
CA SER A 66 17.50 -9.66 -4.50
C SER A 66 16.08 -9.99 -4.03
N THR A 67 15.76 -9.65 -2.78
CA THR A 67 14.43 -9.82 -2.20
C THR A 67 13.38 -9.03 -2.98
N ALA A 68 13.67 -7.77 -3.32
CA ALA A 68 12.77 -6.94 -4.12
C ALA A 68 12.52 -7.55 -5.52
N ALA A 69 13.57 -8.01 -6.19
CA ALA A 69 13.48 -8.62 -7.52
C ALA A 69 12.69 -9.95 -7.49
N GLN A 70 12.89 -10.77 -6.45
CA GLN A 70 12.14 -12.00 -6.25
C GLN A 70 10.64 -11.72 -6.06
N ALA A 71 10.29 -10.76 -5.21
CA ALA A 71 8.90 -10.38 -4.98
C ALA A 71 8.26 -9.79 -6.25
N ALA A 72 9.00 -8.93 -6.99
CA ALA A 72 8.51 -8.38 -8.25
C ALA A 72 8.20 -9.49 -9.28
N LYS A 73 9.09 -10.49 -9.39
CA LYS A 73 8.86 -11.65 -10.25
C LYS A 73 7.67 -12.49 -9.80
N GLN A 74 7.54 -12.73 -8.49
CA GLN A 74 6.44 -13.53 -7.93
C GLN A 74 5.06 -12.91 -8.22
N TYR A 75 4.96 -11.58 -8.14
CA TYR A 75 3.69 -10.86 -8.25
C TYR A 75 3.52 -10.10 -9.57
N ASN A 76 4.41 -10.31 -10.56
CA ASN A 76 4.42 -9.63 -11.85
C ASN A 76 4.42 -8.10 -11.76
N ILE A 77 5.19 -7.55 -10.81
CA ILE A 77 5.34 -6.10 -10.59
C ILE A 77 6.39 -5.57 -11.57
N THR A 78 6.12 -4.41 -12.18
CA THR A 78 6.92 -3.88 -13.29
C THR A 78 8.35 -3.51 -12.89
N LYS A 79 8.52 -2.91 -11.71
CA LYS A 79 9.83 -2.46 -11.21
C LYS A 79 10.13 -3.00 -9.82
N SER A 80 11.41 -3.23 -9.55
CA SER A 80 11.93 -3.55 -8.22
C SER A 80 13.08 -2.61 -7.87
N TYR A 81 13.10 -2.12 -6.63
CA TYR A 81 14.13 -1.23 -6.11
C TYR A 81 14.88 -1.82 -4.92
N GLY A 82 16.18 -1.55 -4.84
CA GLY A 82 17.07 -2.02 -3.77
C GLY A 82 17.10 -1.12 -2.55
N SER A 83 16.39 0.01 -2.61
CA SER A 83 16.10 0.86 -1.47
C SER A 83 14.70 1.44 -1.54
N TYR A 84 14.15 1.83 -0.39
CA TYR A 84 12.86 2.52 -0.34
C TYR A 84 12.94 3.92 -0.97
N GLN A 85 14.08 4.61 -0.83
CA GLN A 85 14.26 5.95 -1.39
C GLN A 85 14.22 5.94 -2.91
N GLU A 86 14.87 4.98 -3.58
CA GLU A 86 14.81 4.84 -5.04
C GLU A 86 13.38 4.69 -5.57
N LEU A 87 12.49 4.03 -4.82
CA LEU A 87 11.07 3.94 -5.18
C LEU A 87 10.36 5.29 -5.01
N LEU A 88 10.65 6.00 -3.93
CA LEU A 88 10.04 7.33 -3.67
C LEU A 88 10.49 8.37 -4.69
N ASP A 89 11.72 8.26 -5.18
CA ASP A 89 12.30 9.15 -6.18
C ASP A 89 11.75 8.88 -7.60
N ASP A 90 11.07 7.75 -7.83
CA ASP A 90 10.46 7.46 -9.13
C ASP A 90 9.25 8.37 -9.39
N PRO A 91 9.31 9.28 -10.38
CA PRO A 91 8.21 10.20 -10.67
C PRO A 91 6.97 9.48 -11.20
N ALA A 92 7.08 8.23 -11.67
CA ALA A 92 5.96 7.45 -12.15
C ALA A 92 5.14 6.78 -11.04
N VAL A 93 5.59 6.80 -9.78
CA VAL A 93 4.80 6.28 -8.64
C VAL A 93 3.85 7.36 -8.17
N ASP A 94 2.56 7.06 -8.05
CA ASP A 94 1.53 8.04 -7.60
C ASP A 94 1.20 7.88 -6.11
N ILE A 95 1.12 6.64 -5.66
CA ILE A 95 0.75 6.25 -4.31
C ILE A 95 1.70 5.17 -3.80
N VAL A 96 2.02 5.21 -2.50
CA VAL A 96 2.81 4.16 -1.85
C VAL A 96 2.06 3.49 -0.72
N TYR A 97 2.28 2.18 -0.60
CA TYR A 97 1.88 1.38 0.54
C TYR A 97 3.10 1.12 1.43
N VAL A 98 3.03 1.60 2.68
CA VAL A 98 4.13 1.52 3.65
C VAL A 98 3.87 0.37 4.61
N SER A 99 4.55 -0.76 4.40
CA SER A 99 4.48 -1.96 5.25
C SER A 99 5.82 -2.32 5.90
N THR A 100 6.65 -1.31 6.14
CA THR A 100 7.94 -1.44 6.84
C THR A 100 7.74 -1.84 8.30
N PRO A 101 8.78 -2.25 9.07
CA PRO A 101 8.61 -2.47 10.50
C PRO A 101 8.05 -1.24 11.23
N ASN A 102 7.20 -1.43 12.24
CA ASN A 102 6.40 -0.38 12.89
C ASN A 102 7.18 0.90 13.24
N GLY A 103 8.40 0.76 13.79
CA GLY A 103 9.24 1.91 14.18
C GLY A 103 9.72 2.77 13.00
N GLN A 104 9.53 2.32 11.76
CA GLN A 104 9.91 3.03 10.54
C GLN A 104 8.69 3.61 9.78
N HIS A 105 7.46 3.36 10.24
CA HIS A 105 6.26 3.89 9.57
C HIS A 105 6.28 5.42 9.48
N TYR A 106 6.61 6.09 10.59
CA TYR A 106 6.69 7.56 10.62
C TYR A 106 7.72 8.10 9.62
N GLU A 107 8.93 7.53 9.63
CA GLU A 107 10.01 7.96 8.76
C GLU A 107 9.62 7.82 7.28
N TRP A 108 9.19 6.63 6.86
CA TRP A 108 8.92 6.37 5.45
C TRP A 108 7.63 7.01 4.95
N THR A 109 6.62 7.16 5.81
CA THR A 109 5.41 7.92 5.48
C THR A 109 5.73 9.40 5.31
N SER A 110 6.51 9.98 6.21
CA SER A 110 6.95 11.39 6.09
C SER A 110 7.75 11.62 4.81
N LYS A 111 8.73 10.75 4.51
CA LYS A 111 9.51 10.82 3.27
C LYS A 111 8.64 10.67 2.02
N ALA A 112 7.67 9.76 2.03
CA ALA A 112 6.76 9.58 0.90
C ALA A 112 5.89 10.83 0.65
N LEU A 113 5.33 11.43 1.70
CA LEU A 113 4.57 12.67 1.60
C LEU A 113 5.44 13.83 1.12
N GLN A 114 6.69 13.91 1.59
CA GLN A 114 7.66 14.91 1.12
C GLN A 114 8.02 14.74 -0.36
N ALA A 115 8.08 13.49 -0.83
CA ALA A 115 8.27 13.14 -2.24
C ALA A 115 6.99 13.33 -3.11
N GLY A 116 5.91 13.86 -2.53
CA GLY A 116 4.69 14.16 -3.27
C GLY A 116 3.80 12.95 -3.53
N LYS A 117 3.97 11.85 -2.79
CA LYS A 117 3.22 10.60 -2.99
C LYS A 117 2.03 10.52 -2.04
N HIS A 118 0.90 10.02 -2.52
CA HIS A 118 -0.17 9.57 -1.63
C HIS A 118 0.32 8.38 -0.79
N VAL A 119 -0.21 8.21 0.42
CA VAL A 119 0.26 7.15 1.32
C VAL A 119 -0.88 6.35 1.93
N LEU A 120 -0.78 5.02 1.81
CA LEU A 120 -1.51 4.05 2.60
C LEU A 120 -0.51 3.38 3.57
N CYS A 121 -0.60 3.67 4.86
CA CYS A 121 0.35 3.17 5.86
C CYS A 121 -0.23 1.99 6.65
N GLU A 122 0.55 0.93 6.85
CA GLU A 122 0.13 -0.19 7.68
C GLU A 122 -0.09 0.18 9.14
N LYS A 123 -0.85 -0.67 9.83
CA LYS A 123 -1.06 -0.57 11.26
C LYS A 123 0.05 -1.31 12.04
N PRO A 124 0.38 -0.88 13.27
CA PRO A 124 -0.05 0.38 13.90
C PRO A 124 0.54 1.58 13.16
N PHE A 125 -0.28 2.61 12.93
CA PHE A 125 0.06 3.75 12.06
C PHE A 125 1.38 4.47 12.44
N THR A 126 1.56 4.81 13.71
CA THR A 126 2.77 5.43 14.26
C THR A 126 3.02 4.97 15.70
N SER A 127 4.16 5.33 16.29
CA SER A 127 4.50 4.92 17.66
C SER A 127 3.71 5.68 18.71
N ASN A 128 3.24 6.89 18.39
CA ASN A 128 2.47 7.74 19.28
C ASN A 128 1.55 8.70 18.49
N ALA A 129 0.65 9.37 19.22
CA ALA A 129 -0.34 10.27 18.63
C ALA A 129 0.26 11.55 18.05
N ASP A 130 1.42 12.00 18.54
CA ASP A 130 2.03 13.24 18.06
C ASP A 130 2.70 13.04 16.70
N GLU A 131 3.34 11.89 16.48
CA GLU A 131 3.78 11.44 15.15
C GLU A 131 2.61 11.38 14.16
N ALA A 132 1.49 10.77 14.55
CA ALA A 132 0.31 10.67 13.70
C ALA A 132 -0.22 12.05 13.29
N LYS A 133 -0.36 12.98 14.26
CA LYS A 133 -0.78 14.37 14.00
C LYS A 133 0.18 15.09 13.07
N GLY A 134 1.49 14.87 13.24
CA GLY A 134 2.53 15.42 12.38
C GLY A 134 2.34 15.00 10.92
N LEU A 135 2.15 13.71 10.67
CA LEU A 135 1.95 13.19 9.31
C LEU A 135 0.64 13.68 8.69
N VAL A 136 -0.46 13.73 9.45
CA VAL A 136 -1.75 14.25 8.96
C VAL A 136 -1.64 15.73 8.58
N SER A 137 -0.91 16.51 9.38
CA SER A 137 -0.67 17.93 9.09
C SER A 137 0.17 18.10 7.83
N LEU A 138 1.23 17.31 7.69
CA LEU A 138 2.09 17.30 6.49
C LEU A 138 1.31 16.89 5.23
N ALA A 139 0.46 15.87 5.30
CA ALA A 139 -0.36 15.44 4.19
C ALA A 139 -1.33 16.54 3.73
N LYS A 140 -1.97 17.23 4.68
CA LYS A 140 -2.85 18.39 4.40
C LYS A 140 -2.09 19.54 3.76
N GLU A 141 -0.91 19.89 4.28
CA GLU A 141 -0.05 20.94 3.72
C GLU A 141 0.32 20.64 2.26
N LYS A 142 0.62 19.37 1.96
CA LYS A 142 0.99 18.92 0.62
C LYS A 142 -0.19 18.65 -0.31
N GLY A 143 -1.43 18.70 0.19
CA GLY A 143 -2.63 18.34 -0.58
C GLY A 143 -2.69 16.84 -0.95
N LEU A 144 -2.10 15.97 -0.13
CA LEU A 144 -2.00 14.53 -0.37
C LEU A 144 -2.95 13.75 0.53
N THR A 145 -3.49 12.65 0.02
CA THR A 145 -4.18 11.64 0.82
C THR A 145 -3.19 10.82 1.66
N LEU A 146 -3.53 10.68 2.94
CA LEU A 146 -2.85 9.81 3.89
C LEU A 146 -3.90 9.01 4.64
N GLU A 147 -3.79 7.68 4.59
CA GLU A 147 -4.75 6.77 5.24
C GLU A 147 -4.03 5.61 5.94
N GLU A 148 -4.63 5.10 7.01
CA GLU A 148 -4.21 3.87 7.68
C GLU A 148 -4.86 2.65 7.03
N ALA A 149 -4.09 1.58 6.81
CA ALA A 149 -4.57 0.31 6.31
C ALA A 149 -5.30 -0.49 7.41
N SER A 150 -6.50 -0.04 7.75
CA SER A 150 -7.38 -0.71 8.71
C SER A 150 -8.37 -1.64 8.00
N PRO A 151 -8.55 -2.91 8.41
CA PRO A 151 -9.48 -3.86 7.78
C PRO A 151 -10.94 -3.40 7.72
N ALA A 152 -11.33 -2.41 8.54
CA ALA A 152 -12.68 -1.87 8.61
C ALA A 152 -12.95 -0.69 7.66
N SER A 153 -11.93 -0.08 7.03
CA SER A 153 -12.13 1.08 6.15
C SER A 153 -12.73 0.72 4.79
N THR A 154 -12.71 -0.57 4.41
CA THR A 154 -13.26 -1.06 3.14
C THR A 154 -14.79 -1.26 3.18
N ALA A 155 -15.43 -1.11 4.34
CA ALA A 155 -16.87 -1.17 4.49
C ALA A 155 -17.48 0.25 4.56
N GLY A 156 -17.58 0.97 3.43
CA GLY A 156 -18.61 2.01 3.32
C GLY A 156 -18.36 3.29 2.51
N SER A 157 -17.20 3.53 1.88
CA SER A 157 -16.97 4.84 1.22
C SER A 157 -16.71 4.81 -0.29
N CYS A 158 -16.70 3.64 -0.94
CA CYS A 158 -16.69 3.57 -2.40
C CYS A 158 -18.06 3.99 -2.96
N GLY A 159 -18.31 5.30 -3.01
CA GLY A 159 -19.58 5.84 -3.50
C GLY A 159 -19.86 7.32 -3.24
N GLN A 160 -19.05 8.05 -2.46
CA GLN A 160 -19.27 9.49 -2.30
C GLN A 160 -17.96 10.28 -2.37
N ARG A 161 -17.69 10.83 -3.55
CA ARG A 161 -17.10 12.16 -3.64
C ARG A 161 -18.13 13.09 -4.30
N PRO A 162 -18.19 14.36 -3.89
CA PRO A 162 -19.17 15.34 -4.38
C PRO A 162 -19.09 15.56 -5.89
#